data_AF-A0A0Q4CZT9-F1
#
_entry.id   AF-A0A0Q4CZT9-F1
#
_cell.length_a   1.000
_cell.length_b   1.000
_cell.length_c   1.000
_cell.angle_alpha   90.00
_cell.angle_beta   90.00
_cell.angle_gamma   90.00
#
_symmetry.space_group_name_H-M   'P 1'
#
loop_
_entity.id
_entity.type
_entity.pdbx_description
1 polymer ?
#
loop_
_entity_poly.entity_id
_entity_poly.type
_entity_poly.pdbx_seq_one_letter_code
_entity_poly.pdbx_strand_id
1 'polypeptide(L)'
;MLHASAVDPTMTILPLPPVRIVAAMTDADRATGNVHDHASRAALLDRIAALLDVPVGAPVDDATLHVPGDAIETAEAMAAGIRRADRILGGVVPAAFVATKAITHGLLHPDAQCPPLWSPAMVELMGDAALAGYAAFNREDALAAGRRLLARGPVRIKDVCAKAGLGQIVVHDDAALAYALSREDDATLARHGIVLEENLTDVVTYSVGVIELGGRTISYWGSQNLTRDHLGRDVYGGSDLYVVRGGVDALAAEPLPPAIARAVACAGTFDCAARLAYPDLLLTRRNYDVIEGTDATGERRIGVLEQSWRVGGASGAEIAAFEALRDEPDTHAVRCSTVEVYAEIDPPTGATLYYRGVDPKVGAMTKYAVRLA
;
A
#
# COMPACT_ATOMS: atom_id res chain seq x y z
N MET A 1 -58.72 -6.05 21.97
CA MET A 1 -57.81 -4.99 22.47
C MET A 1 -56.41 -5.58 22.54
N LEU A 2 -55.59 -5.33 21.53
CA LEU A 2 -54.15 -5.58 21.56
C LEU A 2 -53.51 -4.26 21.13
N HIS A 3 -52.79 -3.63 22.05
CA HIS A 3 -52.09 -2.38 21.82
C HIS A 3 -50.92 -2.62 20.86
N ALA A 4 -50.98 -1.98 19.69
CA ALA A 4 -49.83 -1.77 18.85
C ALA A 4 -48.91 -0.76 19.56
N SER A 5 -47.71 -1.19 19.94
CA SER A 5 -46.66 -0.29 20.40
C SER A 5 -46.20 0.55 19.22
N ALA A 6 -46.48 1.85 19.27
CA ALA A 6 -45.96 2.82 18.32
C ALA A 6 -44.43 2.90 18.49
N VAL A 7 -43.69 2.53 17.45
CA VAL A 7 -42.27 2.86 17.34
C VAL A 7 -42.22 4.34 16.96
N ASP A 8 -41.60 5.15 17.81
CA ASP A 8 -41.37 6.57 17.59
C ASP A 8 -40.51 6.77 16.31
N PRO A 9 -41.01 7.44 15.25
CA PRO A 9 -40.27 7.61 13.99
C PRO A 9 -39.19 8.69 14.07
N THR A 10 -38.93 9.30 15.23
CA THR A 10 -37.99 10.42 15.36
C THR A 10 -36.68 10.04 16.06
N MET A 11 -36.03 8.94 15.64
CA MET A 11 -34.58 8.86 15.81
C MET A 11 -33.92 9.85 14.86
N THR A 12 -33.78 11.09 15.32
CA THR A 12 -32.85 12.04 14.71
C THR A 12 -31.46 11.43 14.81
N ILE A 13 -30.95 10.88 13.69
CA ILE A 13 -29.56 10.46 13.59
C ILE A 13 -28.74 11.74 13.73
N LEU A 14 -28.19 11.98 14.92
CA LEU A 14 -27.26 13.07 15.14
C LEU A 14 -26.11 12.91 14.13
N PRO A 15 -25.77 13.97 13.38
CA PRO A 15 -24.62 13.92 12.49
C PRO A 15 -23.39 13.60 13.33
N LEU A 16 -22.60 12.64 12.85
CA LEU A 16 -21.39 12.22 13.54
C LEU A 16 -20.43 13.41 13.68
N PRO A 17 -19.66 13.49 14.76
CA PRO A 17 -18.79 14.63 15.00
C PRO A 17 -17.83 14.82 13.81
N PRO A 18 -17.58 16.04 13.33
CA PRO A 18 -16.59 16.26 12.29
C PRO A 18 -15.19 15.98 12.83
N VAL A 19 -14.24 15.67 11.93
CA VAL A 19 -12.82 15.71 12.26
C VAL A 19 -12.47 17.14 12.70
N ARG A 20 -11.74 17.27 13.81
CA ARG A 20 -11.26 18.55 14.38
C ARG A 20 -9.76 18.60 14.55
N ILE A 21 -9.08 17.46 14.42
CA ILE A 21 -7.64 17.36 14.58
C ILE A 21 -7.09 16.20 13.75
N VAL A 22 -5.91 16.39 13.19
CA VAL A 22 -5.13 15.34 12.55
C VAL A 22 -4.01 14.93 13.51
N ALA A 23 -3.87 13.63 13.76
CA ALA A 23 -2.85 13.11 14.66
C ALA A 23 -2.04 12.00 13.99
N ALA A 24 -0.72 12.06 14.16
CA ALA A 24 0.12 10.91 13.89
C ALA A 24 -0.16 9.82 14.93
N MET A 25 -0.30 8.57 14.53
CA MET A 25 -0.15 7.45 15.47
C MET A 25 1.33 7.10 15.63
N THR A 26 1.77 6.91 16.86
CA THR A 26 3.13 6.48 17.17
C THR A 26 3.29 5.01 16.81
N ASP A 27 4.05 4.71 15.76
CA ASP A 27 4.46 3.33 15.47
C ASP A 27 5.59 2.92 16.43
N ALA A 28 5.63 1.67 16.87
CA ALA A 28 6.63 1.18 17.83
C ALA A 28 8.09 1.32 17.35
N ASP A 29 8.34 1.30 16.03
CA ASP A 29 9.67 1.35 15.42
C ASP A 29 10.25 2.77 15.25
N ARG A 30 9.51 3.81 15.65
CA ARG A 30 9.86 5.22 15.39
C ARG A 30 11.20 5.68 15.98
N ALA A 31 11.70 5.03 17.03
CA ALA A 31 13.00 5.39 17.62
C ALA A 31 14.19 5.11 16.67
N THR A 32 13.98 4.33 15.61
CA THR A 32 15.04 3.91 14.69
C THR A 32 14.74 4.23 13.22
N GLY A 33 13.70 5.00 12.91
CA GLY A 33 13.32 5.36 11.53
C GLY A 33 14.34 6.26 10.81
N ASN A 34 14.21 6.41 9.48
CA ASN A 34 15.01 7.39 8.75
C ASN A 34 14.52 8.81 9.09
N VAL A 35 15.44 9.78 9.17
CA VAL A 35 15.10 11.18 9.48
C VAL A 35 14.21 11.78 8.38
N HIS A 36 14.49 11.44 7.12
CA HIS A 36 13.66 11.91 6.01
C HIS A 36 12.24 11.37 6.04
N ASP A 37 12.02 10.13 6.52
CA ASP A 37 10.69 9.55 6.66
C ASP A 37 9.86 10.32 7.71
N HIS A 38 10.50 10.69 8.84
CA HIS A 38 9.86 11.49 9.87
C HIS A 38 9.48 12.89 9.39
N ALA A 39 10.40 13.58 8.72
CA ALA A 39 10.17 14.91 8.16
C ALA A 39 9.09 14.89 7.07
N SER A 40 9.15 13.91 6.17
CA SER A 40 8.17 13.73 5.11
C SER A 40 6.78 13.47 5.68
N ARG A 41 6.68 12.66 6.73
CA ARG A 41 5.40 12.41 7.40
C ARG A 41 4.87 13.66 8.12
N ALA A 42 5.73 14.46 8.74
CA ALA A 42 5.31 15.73 9.33
C ALA A 42 4.72 16.68 8.27
N ALA A 43 5.42 16.87 7.15
CA ALA A 43 4.92 17.66 6.02
C ALA A 43 3.60 17.11 5.47
N LEU A 44 3.45 15.79 5.40
CA LEU A 44 2.20 15.15 4.98
C LEU A 44 1.04 15.48 5.93
N LEU A 45 1.26 15.40 7.25
CA LEU A 45 0.24 15.70 8.26
C LEU A 45 -0.22 17.15 8.18
N ASP A 46 0.71 18.09 8.05
CA ASP A 46 0.39 19.52 7.92
C ASP A 46 -0.50 19.79 6.70
N ARG A 47 -0.22 19.12 5.58
CA ARG A 47 -1.03 19.25 4.37
C ARG A 47 -2.41 18.61 4.48
N ILE A 48 -2.50 17.43 5.09
CA ILE A 48 -3.80 16.80 5.37
C ILE A 48 -4.64 17.71 6.27
N ALA A 49 -4.03 18.27 7.32
CA ALA A 49 -4.69 19.17 8.24
C ALA A 49 -5.17 20.46 7.55
N ALA A 50 -4.34 21.05 6.67
CA ALA A 50 -4.72 22.19 5.84
C ALA A 50 -5.84 21.85 4.83
N LEU A 51 -5.85 20.66 4.25
CA LEU A 51 -6.92 20.21 3.35
C LEU A 51 -8.27 20.10 4.08
N LEU A 52 -8.24 19.71 5.34
CA LEU A 52 -9.41 19.51 6.20
C LEU A 52 -9.79 20.76 7.03
N ASP A 53 -9.01 21.83 6.95
CA ASP A 53 -9.16 23.06 7.76
C ASP A 53 -9.17 22.79 9.27
N VAL A 54 -8.22 21.98 9.73
CA VAL A 54 -8.03 21.60 11.14
C VAL A 54 -6.55 21.65 11.52
N PRO A 55 -6.19 21.73 12.80
CA PRO A 55 -4.80 21.64 13.24
C PRO A 55 -4.26 20.20 13.24
N VAL A 56 -2.93 20.08 13.19
CA VAL A 56 -2.22 18.88 13.65
C VAL A 56 -2.04 18.98 15.17
N GLY A 57 -2.24 17.89 15.91
CA GLY A 57 -1.95 17.88 17.33
C GLY A 57 -2.21 16.54 18.03
N ALA A 58 -2.43 16.61 19.35
CA ALA A 58 -2.71 15.43 20.16
C ALA A 58 -4.09 14.85 19.83
N PRO A 59 -4.27 13.51 19.87
CA PRO A 59 -5.57 12.89 19.70
C PRO A 59 -6.63 13.43 20.68
N VAL A 60 -7.81 13.70 20.15
CA VAL A 60 -9.04 14.08 20.86
C VAL A 60 -10.18 13.15 20.44
N ASP A 61 -10.51 12.19 21.31
CA ASP A 61 -11.63 11.23 21.22
C ASP A 61 -12.11 10.92 19.77
N ASP A 62 -13.42 10.98 19.53
CA ASP A 62 -14.07 10.69 18.23
C ASP A 62 -13.96 11.85 17.22
N ALA A 63 -13.08 12.82 17.44
CA ALA A 63 -12.87 13.98 16.55
C ALA A 63 -11.49 13.94 15.84
N THR A 64 -10.75 12.84 16.00
CA THR A 64 -9.40 12.69 15.46
C THR A 64 -9.40 11.93 14.14
N LEU A 65 -8.71 12.47 13.13
CA LEU A 65 -8.23 11.68 12.01
C LEU A 65 -6.84 11.15 12.34
N HIS A 66 -6.74 9.84 12.54
CA HIS A 66 -5.49 9.16 12.80
C HIS A 66 -4.76 8.84 11.49
N VAL A 67 -3.47 9.16 11.43
CA VAL A 67 -2.62 8.82 10.28
C VAL A 67 -1.49 7.93 10.79
N PRO A 68 -1.64 6.61 10.79
CA PRO A 68 -0.60 5.69 11.21
C PRO A 68 0.53 5.59 10.18
N GLY A 69 1.72 5.18 10.61
CA GLY A 69 2.85 5.03 9.70
C GLY A 69 2.80 3.71 8.95
N ASP A 70 2.20 2.68 9.56
CA ASP A 70 1.89 1.39 8.96
C ASP A 70 0.39 1.06 9.11
N ALA A 71 -0.08 0.00 8.46
CA ALA A 71 -1.42 -0.51 8.76
C ALA A 71 -1.41 -1.10 10.17
N ILE A 72 -2.45 -0.84 10.95
CA ILE A 72 -2.54 -1.21 12.37
C ILE A 72 -3.49 -2.38 12.58
N GLU A 73 -3.28 -3.16 13.63
CA GLU A 73 -4.19 -4.26 13.95
C GLU A 73 -5.48 -3.75 14.61
N THR A 74 -6.57 -4.52 14.49
CA THR A 74 -7.88 -4.17 15.07
C THR A 74 -7.80 -3.83 16.56
N ALA A 75 -7.00 -4.56 17.36
CA ALA A 75 -6.84 -4.27 18.78
C ALA A 75 -6.22 -2.89 19.05
N GLU A 76 -5.22 -2.49 18.25
CA GLU A 76 -4.56 -1.18 18.35
C GLU A 76 -5.51 -0.06 17.91
N ALA A 77 -6.21 -0.24 16.79
CA ALA A 77 -7.25 0.69 16.34
C ALA A 77 -8.33 0.87 17.43
N MET A 78 -8.73 -0.23 18.07
CA MET A 78 -9.71 -0.20 19.15
C MET A 78 -9.20 0.60 20.36
N ALA A 79 -7.96 0.36 20.78
CA ALA A 79 -7.33 1.11 21.88
C ALA A 79 -7.18 2.61 21.58
N ALA A 80 -6.96 2.97 20.31
CA ALA A 80 -6.84 4.35 19.85
C ALA A 80 -8.18 5.08 19.62
N GLY A 81 -9.33 4.41 19.83
CA GLY A 81 -10.65 5.01 19.59
C GLY A 81 -11.11 4.99 18.12
N ILE A 82 -10.36 4.34 17.23
CA ILE A 82 -10.72 4.23 15.81
C ILE A 82 -11.83 3.19 15.67
N ARG A 83 -13.03 3.64 15.30
CA ARG A 83 -14.22 2.78 15.09
C ARG A 83 -14.83 2.89 13.70
N ARG A 84 -14.36 3.86 12.91
CA ARG A 84 -14.99 4.30 11.65
C ARG A 84 -13.92 4.62 10.63
N ALA A 85 -14.26 4.42 9.36
CA ALA A 85 -13.38 4.72 8.23
C ALA A 85 -12.90 6.17 8.25
N ASP A 86 -13.79 7.13 8.48
CA ASP A 86 -13.47 8.56 8.51
C ASP A 86 -12.66 9.03 9.74
N ARG A 87 -12.11 8.09 10.54
CA ARG A 87 -11.21 8.35 11.66
C ARG A 87 -9.79 7.87 11.42
N ILE A 88 -9.51 7.32 10.25
CA ILE A 88 -8.16 6.88 9.89
C ILE A 88 -7.87 7.22 8.43
N LEU A 89 -6.62 7.60 8.14
CA LEU A 89 -6.07 7.63 6.78
C LEU A 89 -5.01 6.53 6.66
N GLY A 90 -5.43 5.36 6.19
CA GLY A 90 -4.61 4.15 6.18
C GLY A 90 -5.48 2.89 6.20
N GLY A 91 -5.01 1.87 6.91
CA GLY A 91 -5.67 0.58 7.02
C GLY A 91 -5.67 0.03 8.44
N VAL A 92 -6.79 -0.57 8.83
CA VAL A 92 -6.91 -1.46 9.99
C VAL A 92 -7.07 -2.88 9.49
N VAL A 93 -6.23 -3.79 9.99
CA VAL A 93 -6.19 -5.18 9.59
C VAL A 93 -6.52 -6.13 10.75
N PRO A 94 -7.13 -7.29 10.50
CA PRO A 94 -7.46 -8.24 11.57
C PRO A 94 -6.21 -8.96 12.13
N ALA A 95 -5.11 -8.99 11.37
CA ALA A 95 -3.81 -9.51 11.80
C ALA A 95 -2.68 -8.88 10.97
N ALA A 96 -1.50 -8.73 11.56
CA ALA A 96 -0.36 -8.06 10.92
C ALA A 96 0.02 -8.63 9.54
N PHE A 97 -0.04 -9.95 9.34
CA PHE A 97 0.34 -10.58 8.06
C PHE A 97 -0.55 -10.14 6.89
N VAL A 98 -1.80 -9.73 7.17
CA VAL A 98 -2.74 -9.25 6.14
C VAL A 98 -2.25 -7.93 5.52
N ALA A 99 -1.48 -7.16 6.29
CA ALA A 99 -0.82 -5.94 5.81
C ALA A 99 0.54 -6.19 5.12
N THR A 100 0.96 -7.43 4.89
CA THR A 100 2.24 -7.75 4.24
C THR A 100 2.02 -8.32 2.82
N LYS A 101 3.12 -8.64 2.14
CA LYS A 101 3.10 -9.30 0.82
C LYS A 101 2.51 -10.72 0.86
N ALA A 102 2.44 -11.34 2.04
CA ALA A 102 1.97 -12.72 2.20
C ALA A 102 0.53 -12.89 1.70
N ILE A 103 -0.32 -11.89 1.91
CA ILE A 103 -1.74 -11.91 1.50
C ILE A 103 -1.93 -12.13 -0.01
N THR A 104 -0.93 -11.81 -0.83
CA THR A 104 -0.99 -11.92 -2.30
C THR A 104 -0.95 -13.37 -2.77
N HIS A 105 -0.57 -14.35 -1.95
CA HIS A 105 -0.33 -15.71 -2.40
C HIS A 105 -0.96 -16.77 -1.51
N GLY A 106 -1.30 -17.91 -2.13
CA GLY A 106 -1.84 -19.07 -1.43
C GLY A 106 -0.75 -19.87 -0.74
N LEU A 107 -1.16 -20.80 0.12
CA LEU A 107 -0.25 -21.79 0.68
C LEU A 107 0.04 -22.89 -0.34
N LEU A 108 1.15 -23.63 -0.15
CA LEU A 108 1.52 -24.73 -1.04
C LEU A 108 0.49 -25.86 -1.07
N HIS A 109 -0.11 -26.14 0.09
CA HIS A 109 -1.12 -27.17 0.31
C HIS A 109 -2.05 -26.76 1.48
N PRO A 110 -3.26 -27.36 1.60
CA PRO A 110 -4.26 -26.93 2.58
C PRO A 110 -3.83 -27.07 4.05
N ASP A 111 -2.92 -28.01 4.35
CA ASP A 111 -2.45 -28.31 5.70
C ASP A 111 -1.11 -27.60 6.04
N ALA A 112 -0.65 -26.70 5.16
CA ALA A 112 0.58 -25.95 5.37
C ALA A 112 0.48 -25.04 6.60
N GLN A 113 1.61 -24.83 7.27
CA GLN A 113 1.65 -23.94 8.42
C GLN A 113 1.27 -22.52 8.00
N CYS A 114 0.37 -21.90 8.77
CA CYS A 114 -0.07 -20.53 8.55
C CYS A 114 -0.46 -19.85 9.87
N PRO A 115 -0.47 -18.51 9.92
CA PRO A 115 -0.90 -17.78 11.09
C PRO A 115 -2.41 -17.95 11.32
N PRO A 116 -2.89 -17.75 12.56
CA PRO A 116 -4.31 -17.65 12.83
C PRO A 116 -4.97 -16.60 11.94
N LEU A 117 -6.24 -16.79 11.60
CA LEU A 117 -7.03 -15.93 10.71
C LEU A 117 -6.61 -15.97 9.23
N TRP A 118 -5.71 -16.87 8.82
CA TRP A 118 -5.42 -17.08 7.39
C TRP A 118 -6.69 -17.51 6.62
N SER A 119 -7.03 -16.76 5.57
CA SER A 119 -8.20 -17.02 4.75
C SER A 119 -7.81 -17.61 3.39
N PRO A 120 -8.11 -18.90 3.10
CA PRO A 120 -7.83 -19.47 1.78
C PRO A 120 -8.66 -18.82 0.66
N ALA A 121 -9.81 -18.23 1.01
CA ALA A 121 -10.69 -17.53 0.07
C ALA A 121 -10.01 -16.36 -0.65
N MET A 122 -9.02 -15.71 -0.03
CA MET A 122 -8.30 -14.57 -0.62
C MET A 122 -7.79 -14.90 -2.03
N VAL A 123 -7.08 -16.01 -2.17
CA VAL A 123 -6.40 -16.38 -3.42
C VAL A 123 -7.38 -17.00 -4.41
N GLU A 124 -8.37 -17.72 -3.93
CA GLU A 124 -9.47 -18.24 -4.75
C GLU A 124 -10.25 -17.11 -5.43
N LEU A 125 -10.57 -16.05 -4.68
CA LEU A 125 -11.29 -14.88 -5.18
C LEU A 125 -10.42 -14.00 -6.08
N MET A 126 -9.13 -13.88 -5.76
CA MET A 126 -8.19 -13.07 -6.54
C MET A 126 -7.88 -13.69 -7.91
N GLY A 127 -7.85 -15.03 -8.00
CA GLY A 127 -7.62 -15.73 -9.26
C GLY A 127 -6.29 -15.34 -9.91
N ASP A 128 -6.33 -14.89 -11.17
CA ASP A 128 -5.16 -14.50 -11.95
C ASP A 128 -4.77 -13.03 -11.82
N ALA A 129 -5.34 -12.31 -10.83
CA ALA A 129 -5.03 -10.91 -10.58
C ALA A 129 -3.65 -10.69 -9.95
N ALA A 130 -2.98 -11.75 -9.48
CA ALA A 130 -1.58 -11.73 -9.05
C ALA A 130 -0.74 -12.75 -9.83
N LEU A 131 0.58 -12.64 -9.69
CA LEU A 131 1.52 -13.59 -10.29
C LEU A 131 1.42 -14.97 -9.64
N ALA A 132 1.88 -16.00 -10.33
CA ALA A 132 1.96 -17.34 -9.75
C ALA A 132 2.97 -17.36 -8.59
N GLY A 133 2.54 -17.76 -7.40
CA GLY A 133 3.41 -17.83 -6.23
C GLY A 133 2.76 -18.48 -5.03
N TYR A 134 3.51 -18.48 -3.93
CA TYR A 134 3.15 -19.07 -2.66
C TYR A 134 3.62 -18.19 -1.50
N ALA A 135 2.80 -18.13 -0.46
CA ALA A 135 3.22 -17.74 0.87
C ALA A 135 3.62 -19.00 1.66
N ALA A 136 4.69 -18.91 2.45
CA ALA A 136 5.14 -19.99 3.32
C ALA A 136 5.54 -19.43 4.70
N PHE A 137 5.20 -20.17 5.76
CA PHE A 137 5.49 -19.78 7.15
C PHE A 137 6.46 -20.73 7.85
N ASN A 138 7.03 -21.67 7.11
CA ASN A 138 8.14 -22.48 7.54
C ASN A 138 9.09 -22.75 6.36
N ARG A 139 10.28 -23.21 6.67
CA ARG A 139 11.35 -23.46 5.70
C ARG A 139 11.05 -24.62 4.76
N GLU A 140 10.39 -25.67 5.25
CA GLU A 140 10.08 -26.86 4.48
C GLU A 140 9.10 -26.56 3.34
N ASP A 141 8.00 -25.89 3.65
CA ASP A 141 7.01 -25.43 2.69
C ASP A 141 7.60 -24.40 1.72
N ALA A 142 8.47 -23.48 2.21
CA ALA A 142 9.16 -22.52 1.35
C ALA A 142 10.08 -23.21 0.33
N LEU A 143 10.86 -24.20 0.74
CA LEU A 143 11.71 -25.00 -0.15
C LEU A 143 10.88 -25.77 -1.18
N ALA A 144 9.82 -26.42 -0.75
CA ALA A 144 8.95 -27.20 -1.63
C ALA A 144 8.22 -26.30 -2.64
N ALA A 145 7.71 -25.14 -2.21
CA ALA A 145 7.08 -24.14 -3.07
C ALA A 145 8.07 -23.57 -4.09
N GLY A 146 9.28 -23.21 -3.64
CA GLY A 146 10.34 -22.70 -4.51
C GLY A 146 10.75 -23.71 -5.57
N ARG A 147 10.93 -24.99 -5.21
CA ARG A 147 11.20 -26.09 -6.17
C ARG A 147 10.11 -26.24 -7.22
N ARG A 148 8.85 -26.14 -6.79
CA ARG A 148 7.70 -26.21 -7.70
C ARG A 148 7.68 -25.06 -8.69
N LEU A 149 8.05 -23.85 -8.26
CA LEU A 149 8.16 -22.68 -9.14
C LEU A 149 9.39 -22.77 -10.06
N LEU A 150 10.54 -23.25 -9.55
CA LEU A 150 11.78 -23.43 -10.32
C LEU A 150 11.61 -24.36 -11.53
N ALA A 151 10.69 -25.32 -11.46
CA ALA A 151 10.33 -26.17 -12.59
C ALA A 151 9.72 -25.38 -13.78
N ARG A 152 9.28 -24.13 -13.57
CA ARG A 152 8.67 -23.25 -14.56
C ARG A 152 9.55 -22.05 -14.94
N GLY A 153 10.55 -21.71 -14.13
CA GLY A 153 11.45 -20.59 -14.38
C GLY A 153 12.09 -20.04 -13.10
N PRO A 154 12.89 -18.96 -13.20
CA PRO A 154 13.50 -18.33 -12.04
C PRO A 154 12.46 -17.85 -11.02
N VAL A 155 12.82 -17.92 -9.74
CA VAL A 155 11.93 -17.61 -8.61
C VAL A 155 12.40 -16.34 -7.93
N ARG A 156 11.47 -15.41 -7.71
CA ARG A 156 11.68 -14.23 -6.88
C ARG A 156 11.23 -14.55 -5.46
N ILE A 157 12.15 -14.45 -4.52
CA ILE A 157 11.91 -14.56 -3.09
C ILE A 157 11.80 -13.15 -2.52
N LYS A 158 10.76 -12.88 -1.73
CA LYS A 158 10.53 -11.58 -1.10
C LYS A 158 10.42 -11.75 0.41
N ASP A 159 11.21 -10.97 1.13
CA ASP A 159 10.91 -10.65 2.52
C ASP A 159 9.60 -9.84 2.57
N VAL A 160 8.64 -10.36 3.33
CA VAL A 160 7.30 -9.79 3.48
C VAL A 160 7.30 -8.46 4.23
N CYS A 161 8.28 -8.22 5.10
CA CYS A 161 8.41 -7.01 5.92
C CYS A 161 9.26 -5.92 5.24
N ALA A 162 10.06 -6.29 4.23
CA ALA A 162 10.89 -5.33 3.51
C ALA A 162 10.03 -4.35 2.69
N LYS A 163 10.46 -3.08 2.66
CA LYS A 163 9.75 -1.97 1.99
C LYS A 163 10.57 -1.49 0.76
N ALA A 164 9.90 -0.84 -0.19
CA ALA A 164 10.52 -0.17 -1.34
C ALA A 164 11.43 -1.05 -2.23
N GLY A 165 11.00 -2.29 -2.52
CA GLY A 165 11.74 -3.21 -3.40
C GLY A 165 13.01 -3.82 -2.80
N LEU A 166 13.40 -3.41 -1.58
CA LEU A 166 14.50 -4.02 -0.84
C LEU A 166 14.11 -5.44 -0.37
N GLY A 167 15.11 -6.28 -0.10
CA GLY A 167 14.88 -7.62 0.47
C GLY A 167 14.30 -8.63 -0.52
N GLN A 168 14.55 -8.46 -1.81
CA GLN A 168 14.14 -9.39 -2.86
C GLN A 168 15.36 -9.99 -3.55
N ILE A 169 15.31 -11.28 -3.83
CA ILE A 169 16.37 -11.99 -4.56
C ILE A 169 15.76 -12.92 -5.60
N VAL A 170 16.46 -13.10 -6.71
CA VAL A 170 16.06 -14.03 -7.77
C VAL A 170 16.99 -15.24 -7.73
N VAL A 171 16.41 -16.43 -7.66
CA VAL A 171 17.14 -17.71 -7.66
C VAL A 171 16.80 -18.50 -8.92
N HIS A 172 17.80 -19.19 -9.46
CA HIS A 172 17.70 -19.91 -10.74
C HIS A 172 17.79 -21.43 -10.60
N ASP A 173 18.15 -21.93 -9.41
CA ASP A 173 18.33 -23.34 -9.14
C ASP A 173 18.08 -23.69 -7.67
N ASP A 174 18.01 -24.99 -7.37
CA ASP A 174 17.71 -25.50 -6.04
C ASP A 174 18.77 -25.12 -5.00
N ALA A 175 20.04 -25.03 -5.41
CA ALA A 175 21.13 -24.70 -4.49
C ALA A 175 21.05 -23.23 -4.06
N ALA A 176 20.80 -22.33 -5.00
CA ALA A 176 20.56 -20.91 -4.74
C ALA A 176 19.31 -20.69 -3.89
N LEU A 177 18.22 -21.43 -4.14
CA LEU A 177 17.01 -21.41 -3.32
C LEU A 177 17.30 -21.86 -1.88
N ALA A 178 17.98 -22.99 -1.70
CA ALA A 178 18.31 -23.51 -0.38
C ALA A 178 19.23 -22.56 0.40
N TYR A 179 20.23 -21.99 -0.27
CA TYR A 179 21.13 -21.00 0.31
C TYR A 179 20.39 -19.73 0.72
N ALA A 180 19.56 -19.19 -0.17
CA ALA A 180 18.71 -18.04 0.10
C ALA A 180 17.87 -18.23 1.35
N LEU A 181 17.08 -19.31 1.38
CA LEU A 181 16.22 -19.60 2.51
C LEU A 181 17.04 -19.81 3.78
N SER A 182 18.20 -20.49 3.74
CA SER A 182 19.03 -20.78 4.93
C SER A 182 19.42 -19.57 5.79
N ARG A 183 19.32 -18.35 5.23
CA ARG A 183 19.62 -17.09 5.90
C ARG A 183 18.43 -16.51 6.68
N GLU A 184 17.24 -16.99 6.42
CA GLU A 184 16.03 -16.57 7.11
C GLU A 184 15.99 -17.15 8.53
N ASP A 185 15.49 -16.36 9.48
CA ASP A 185 15.27 -16.80 10.85
C ASP A 185 13.93 -17.53 10.97
N ASP A 186 13.91 -18.72 11.58
CA ASP A 186 12.71 -19.57 11.65
C ASP A 186 11.58 -18.92 12.44
N ALA A 187 11.89 -18.15 13.49
CA ALA A 187 10.88 -17.44 14.27
C ALA A 187 10.26 -16.29 13.46
N THR A 188 11.07 -15.58 12.67
CA THR A 188 10.65 -14.54 11.75
C THR A 188 9.76 -15.13 10.64
N LEU A 189 10.16 -16.25 10.03
CA LEU A 189 9.36 -16.96 9.04
C LEU A 189 8.01 -17.41 9.61
N ALA A 190 7.99 -17.99 10.80
CA ALA A 190 6.75 -18.43 11.44
C ALA A 190 5.79 -17.28 11.74
N ARG A 191 6.32 -16.08 12.04
CA ARG A 191 5.53 -14.90 12.39
C ARG A 191 5.04 -14.11 11.19
N HIS A 192 5.91 -13.88 10.22
CA HIS A 192 5.65 -12.95 9.12
C HIS A 192 5.42 -13.65 7.79
N GLY A 193 6.04 -14.82 7.61
CA GLY A 193 6.04 -15.57 6.36
C GLY A 193 7.11 -15.09 5.38
N ILE A 194 7.19 -15.80 4.26
CA ILE A 194 7.99 -15.45 3.09
C ILE A 194 7.17 -15.67 1.83
N VAL A 195 7.43 -14.86 0.80
CA VAL A 195 6.77 -15.01 -0.51
C VAL A 195 7.76 -15.53 -1.52
N LEU A 196 7.35 -16.57 -2.26
CA LEU A 196 8.05 -17.08 -3.43
C LEU A 196 7.11 -16.98 -4.63
N GLU A 197 7.55 -16.36 -5.70
CA GLU A 197 6.74 -16.19 -6.91
C GLU A 197 7.57 -16.28 -8.18
N GLU A 198 6.91 -16.41 -9.32
CA GLU A 198 7.59 -16.33 -10.61
C GLU A 198 8.31 -14.98 -10.77
N ASN A 199 9.52 -15.03 -11.35
CA ASN A 199 10.24 -13.83 -11.70
C ASN A 199 9.89 -13.38 -13.13
N LEU A 200 9.65 -12.07 -13.30
CA LEU A 200 9.49 -11.44 -14.61
C LEU A 200 10.74 -10.64 -15.00
N THR A 201 10.98 -10.51 -16.30
CA THR A 201 11.98 -9.59 -16.90
C THR A 201 11.29 -8.46 -17.64
N ASP A 202 12.06 -7.43 -18.04
CA ASP A 202 11.57 -6.27 -18.80
C ASP A 202 10.36 -5.61 -18.13
N VAL A 203 10.53 -5.34 -16.84
CA VAL A 203 9.44 -5.02 -15.93
C VAL A 203 9.13 -3.52 -15.89
N VAL A 204 7.86 -3.22 -15.76
CA VAL A 204 7.34 -1.90 -15.37
C VAL A 204 6.43 -2.11 -14.16
N THR A 205 6.52 -1.23 -13.18
CA THR A 205 5.61 -1.26 -12.02
C THR A 205 4.68 -0.06 -12.06
N TYR A 206 3.39 -0.36 -12.00
CA TYR A 206 2.32 0.62 -11.86
C TYR A 206 1.88 0.69 -10.40
N SER A 207 1.43 1.87 -9.99
CA SER A 207 0.71 2.07 -8.74
C SER A 207 -0.74 2.36 -9.06
N VAL A 208 -1.65 1.52 -8.58
CA VAL A 208 -3.10 1.73 -8.69
C VAL A 208 -3.66 1.89 -7.28
N GLY A 209 -4.39 2.96 -7.02
CA GLY A 209 -4.85 3.21 -5.66
C GLY A 209 -6.14 4.01 -5.55
N VAL A 210 -6.68 4.00 -4.34
CA VAL A 210 -7.85 4.76 -3.91
C VAL A 210 -7.55 5.36 -2.55
N ILE A 211 -7.92 6.61 -2.38
CA ILE A 211 -7.78 7.33 -1.12
C ILE A 211 -9.05 8.12 -0.82
N GLU A 212 -9.52 8.00 0.42
CA GLU A 212 -10.72 8.60 0.97
C GLU A 212 -10.31 9.58 2.08
N LEU A 213 -10.58 10.86 1.88
CA LEU A 213 -10.17 11.92 2.79
C LEU A 213 -11.17 13.07 2.76
N GLY A 214 -11.64 13.51 3.94
CA GLY A 214 -12.55 14.65 4.05
C GLY A 214 -13.89 14.46 3.32
N GLY A 215 -14.42 13.23 3.28
CA GLY A 215 -15.64 12.89 2.56
C GLY A 215 -15.49 12.89 1.03
N ARG A 216 -14.26 12.96 0.52
CA ARG A 216 -13.95 12.91 -0.91
C ARG A 216 -13.16 11.63 -1.20
N THR A 217 -13.38 11.07 -2.37
CA THR A 217 -12.64 9.91 -2.86
C THR A 217 -11.96 10.28 -4.17
N ILE A 218 -10.69 9.92 -4.29
CA ILE A 218 -9.97 9.93 -5.56
C ILE A 218 -9.38 8.54 -5.80
N SER A 219 -9.20 8.22 -7.06
CA SER A 219 -8.56 6.99 -7.53
C SER A 219 -7.55 7.33 -8.60
N TYR A 220 -6.50 6.52 -8.71
CA TYR A 220 -5.42 6.79 -9.63
C TYR A 220 -4.79 5.52 -10.18
N TRP A 221 -4.14 5.68 -11.32
CA TRP A 221 -3.06 4.82 -11.76
C TRP A 221 -1.80 5.67 -11.97
N GLY A 222 -0.62 5.07 -11.93
CA GLY A 222 0.62 5.79 -12.17
C GLY A 222 1.80 4.89 -12.43
N SER A 223 2.88 5.43 -12.97
CA SER A 223 4.15 4.71 -13.13
C SER A 223 5.03 4.94 -11.91
N GLN A 224 5.66 3.88 -11.42
CA GLN A 224 6.73 4.00 -10.44
C GLN A 224 8.05 4.29 -11.15
N ASN A 225 8.76 5.28 -10.65
CA ASN A 225 10.06 5.68 -11.17
C ASN A 225 11.16 5.11 -10.27
N LEU A 226 12.25 4.67 -10.87
CA LEU A 226 13.46 4.29 -10.16
C LEU A 226 14.46 5.44 -10.18
N THR A 227 15.26 5.54 -9.12
CA THR A 227 16.37 6.47 -8.98
C THR A 227 17.57 5.71 -8.44
N ARG A 228 18.77 6.29 -8.56
CA ARG A 228 19.99 5.68 -8.02
C ARG A 228 20.29 6.23 -6.65
N ASP A 229 20.57 5.34 -5.70
CA ASP A 229 21.09 5.73 -4.39
C ASP A 229 22.61 6.01 -4.44
N HIS A 230 23.18 6.41 -3.30
CA HIS A 230 24.63 6.68 -3.18
C HIS A 230 25.53 5.45 -3.36
N LEU A 231 24.95 4.24 -3.39
CA LEU A 231 25.66 2.99 -3.66
C LEU A 231 25.47 2.54 -5.12
N GLY A 232 24.80 3.34 -5.95
CA GLY A 232 24.54 3.06 -7.36
C GLY A 232 23.46 1.99 -7.59
N ARG A 233 22.67 1.67 -6.57
CA ARG A 233 21.55 0.71 -6.66
C ARG A 233 20.32 1.44 -7.14
N ASP A 234 19.52 0.77 -7.97
CA ASP A 234 18.20 1.28 -8.34
C ASP A 234 17.24 1.07 -7.16
N VAL A 235 16.64 2.17 -6.72
CA VAL A 235 15.68 2.24 -5.61
C VAL A 235 14.47 3.06 -6.04
N TYR A 236 13.39 3.02 -5.26
CA TYR A 236 12.20 3.83 -5.53
C TYR A 236 12.55 5.32 -5.60
N GLY A 237 12.16 5.97 -6.69
CA GLY A 237 12.38 7.38 -6.99
C GLY A 237 11.10 8.21 -7.03
N GLY A 238 9.95 7.61 -6.67
CA GLY A 238 8.66 8.28 -6.70
C GLY A 238 7.66 7.67 -7.67
N SER A 239 6.52 8.33 -7.84
CA SER A 239 5.46 7.88 -8.75
C SER A 239 4.78 9.06 -9.41
N ASP A 240 4.49 8.92 -10.70
CA ASP A 240 3.70 9.87 -11.49
C ASP A 240 2.28 9.34 -11.61
N LEU A 241 1.33 10.00 -10.96
CA LEU A 241 -0.06 9.58 -10.87
C LEU A 241 -0.93 10.35 -11.85
N TYR A 242 -1.81 9.65 -12.55
CA TYR A 242 -3.01 10.18 -13.19
C TYR A 242 -4.19 9.92 -12.26
N VAL A 243 -4.83 10.98 -11.79
CA VAL A 243 -5.81 10.93 -10.70
C VAL A 243 -7.15 11.47 -11.17
N VAL A 244 -8.23 10.75 -10.86
CA VAL A 244 -9.62 11.14 -11.08
C VAL A 244 -10.41 11.12 -9.78
N ARG A 245 -11.57 11.78 -9.76
CA ARG A 245 -12.52 11.70 -8.65
C ARG A 245 -13.27 10.36 -8.67
N GLY A 246 -13.63 9.86 -7.50
CA GLY A 246 -14.36 8.60 -7.35
C GLY A 246 -13.47 7.42 -7.00
N GLY A 247 -14.08 6.23 -6.97
CA GLY A 247 -13.39 4.97 -6.67
C GLY A 247 -12.89 4.26 -7.93
N VAL A 248 -12.48 2.99 -7.78
CA VAL A 248 -11.93 2.16 -8.87
C VAL A 248 -12.83 2.13 -10.11
N ASP A 249 -14.15 2.12 -9.95
CA ASP A 249 -15.09 2.12 -11.08
C ASP A 249 -14.97 3.39 -11.95
N ALA A 250 -14.73 4.54 -11.32
CA ALA A 250 -14.50 5.80 -12.03
C ALA A 250 -13.16 5.76 -12.79
N LEU A 251 -12.11 5.24 -12.15
CA LEU A 251 -10.82 5.03 -12.81
C LEU A 251 -10.91 4.06 -13.99
N ALA A 252 -11.67 2.97 -13.85
CA ALA A 252 -11.84 1.95 -14.89
C ALA A 252 -12.66 2.46 -16.09
N ALA A 253 -13.46 3.51 -15.91
CA ALA A 253 -14.22 4.14 -16.98
C ALA A 253 -13.38 5.10 -17.86
N GLU A 254 -12.16 5.44 -17.43
CA GLU A 254 -11.25 6.27 -18.21
C GLU A 254 -10.83 5.57 -19.51
N PRO A 255 -10.42 6.33 -20.55
CA PRO A 255 -9.88 5.77 -21.78
C PRO A 255 -8.43 5.26 -21.57
N LEU A 256 -8.31 4.13 -20.88
CA LEU A 256 -7.03 3.55 -20.48
C LEU A 256 -6.37 2.72 -21.60
N PRO A 257 -5.04 2.77 -21.76
CA PRO A 257 -4.31 1.80 -22.56
C PRO A 257 -4.54 0.37 -22.06
N PRO A 258 -4.50 -0.67 -22.92
CA PRO A 258 -4.85 -2.04 -22.52
C PRO A 258 -4.08 -2.58 -21.30
N ALA A 259 -2.78 -2.33 -21.20
CA ALA A 259 -1.97 -2.75 -20.06
C ALA A 259 -2.41 -2.07 -18.75
N ILE A 260 -2.72 -0.78 -18.81
CA ILE A 260 -3.20 -0.01 -17.65
C ILE A 260 -4.62 -0.45 -17.26
N ALA A 261 -5.50 -0.70 -18.24
CA ALA A 261 -6.84 -1.24 -17.99
C ALA A 261 -6.75 -2.60 -17.27
N ARG A 262 -5.83 -3.48 -17.70
CA ARG A 262 -5.56 -4.75 -17.01
C ARG A 262 -5.00 -4.52 -15.61
N ALA A 263 -4.08 -3.57 -15.42
CA ALA A 263 -3.52 -3.26 -14.11
C ALA A 263 -4.59 -2.76 -13.12
N VAL A 264 -5.48 -1.87 -13.57
CA VAL A 264 -6.63 -1.39 -12.79
C VAL A 264 -7.59 -2.53 -12.46
N ALA A 265 -7.87 -3.42 -13.41
CA ALA A 265 -8.69 -4.60 -13.18
C ALA A 265 -8.06 -5.55 -12.14
N CYS A 266 -6.76 -5.84 -12.23
CA CYS A 266 -6.06 -6.68 -11.25
C CYS A 266 -6.13 -6.07 -9.84
N ALA A 267 -5.86 -4.77 -9.71
CA ALA A 267 -5.96 -4.05 -8.44
C ALA A 267 -7.38 -4.06 -7.86
N GLY A 268 -8.41 -3.85 -8.71
CA GLY A 268 -9.81 -3.91 -8.31
C GLY A 268 -10.23 -5.30 -7.82
N THR A 269 -9.85 -6.35 -8.55
CA THR A 269 -10.09 -7.75 -8.14
C THR A 269 -9.40 -8.06 -6.82
N PHE A 270 -8.16 -7.62 -6.62
CA PHE A 270 -7.44 -7.79 -5.36
C PHE A 270 -8.12 -7.06 -4.20
N ASP A 271 -8.54 -5.80 -4.36
CA ASP A 271 -9.25 -5.03 -3.33
C ASP A 271 -10.56 -5.73 -2.92
N CYS A 272 -11.32 -6.21 -3.91
CA CYS A 272 -12.55 -6.96 -3.68
C CYS A 272 -12.29 -8.28 -2.94
N ALA A 273 -11.31 -9.07 -3.39
CA ALA A 273 -10.91 -10.32 -2.76
C ALA A 273 -10.48 -10.11 -1.30
N ALA A 274 -9.67 -9.08 -1.02
CA ALA A 274 -9.23 -8.77 0.34
C ALA A 274 -10.42 -8.45 1.26
N ARG A 275 -11.36 -7.61 0.81
CA ARG A 275 -12.56 -7.24 1.60
C ARG A 275 -13.50 -8.41 1.86
N LEU A 276 -13.65 -9.31 0.89
CA LEU A 276 -14.47 -10.50 1.03
C LEU A 276 -13.81 -11.55 1.94
N ALA A 277 -12.50 -11.73 1.81
CA ALA A 277 -11.73 -12.68 2.60
C ALA A 277 -11.55 -12.22 4.06
N TYR A 278 -11.54 -10.91 4.28
CA TYR A 278 -11.36 -10.27 5.59
C TYR A 278 -12.39 -9.14 5.80
N PRO A 279 -13.62 -9.47 6.23
CA PRO A 279 -14.72 -8.51 6.35
C PRO A 279 -14.49 -7.37 7.35
N ASP A 280 -13.59 -7.57 8.32
CA ASP A 280 -13.23 -6.57 9.33
C ASP A 280 -12.16 -5.57 8.84
N LEU A 281 -11.70 -5.69 7.59
CA LEU A 281 -10.80 -4.71 6.98
C LEU A 281 -11.46 -3.33 6.91
N LEU A 282 -10.73 -2.34 7.39
CA LEU A 282 -11.11 -0.94 7.25
C LEU A 282 -9.98 -0.22 6.52
N LEU A 283 -10.22 0.16 5.26
CA LEU A 283 -9.21 0.72 4.37
C LEU A 283 -9.70 2.05 3.78
N THR A 284 -9.05 3.16 4.13
CA THR A 284 -9.31 4.49 3.55
C THR A 284 -8.20 4.97 2.62
N ARG A 285 -7.01 4.40 2.72
CA ARG A 285 -5.93 4.60 1.74
C ARG A 285 -5.39 3.24 1.33
N ARG A 286 -5.47 2.95 0.04
CA ARG A 286 -5.03 1.67 -0.52
C ARG A 286 -4.30 1.88 -1.84
N ASN A 287 -3.10 1.31 -1.92
CA ASN A 287 -2.29 1.29 -3.13
C ASN A 287 -1.88 -0.15 -3.43
N TYR A 288 -1.96 -0.53 -4.70
CA TYR A 288 -1.54 -1.82 -5.21
C TYR A 288 -0.43 -1.58 -6.21
N ASP A 289 0.71 -2.21 -5.96
CA ASP A 289 1.81 -2.22 -6.93
C ASP A 289 1.53 -3.36 -7.90
N VAL A 290 1.35 -3.02 -9.17
CA VAL A 290 1.02 -3.97 -10.24
C VAL A 290 2.20 -4.05 -11.18
N ILE A 291 2.76 -5.23 -11.33
CA ILE A 291 3.89 -5.46 -12.21
C ILE A 291 3.39 -5.91 -13.58
N GLU A 292 3.96 -5.33 -14.63
CA GLU A 292 3.91 -5.84 -15.99
C GLU A 292 5.31 -6.33 -16.37
N GLY A 293 5.42 -7.51 -16.98
CA GLY A 293 6.71 -8.02 -17.43
C GLY A 293 6.57 -9.28 -18.30
N THR A 294 7.70 -9.86 -18.67
CA THR A 294 7.78 -11.08 -19.46
C THR A 294 8.18 -12.25 -18.56
N ASP A 295 7.47 -13.36 -18.62
CA ASP A 295 7.81 -14.57 -17.85
C ASP A 295 8.87 -15.43 -18.53
N ALA A 296 9.25 -16.54 -17.89
CA ALA A 296 10.28 -17.46 -18.40
C ALA A 296 9.87 -18.17 -19.71
N THR A 297 8.59 -18.18 -20.07
CA THR A 297 8.09 -18.74 -21.33
C THR A 297 8.02 -17.71 -22.47
N GLY A 298 8.25 -16.43 -22.15
CA GLY A 298 8.13 -15.32 -23.08
C GLY A 298 6.73 -14.69 -23.11
N GLU A 299 5.82 -15.09 -22.22
CA GLU A 299 4.47 -14.53 -22.13
C GLU A 299 4.48 -13.21 -21.34
N ARG A 300 3.68 -12.24 -21.77
CA ARG A 300 3.47 -11.00 -21.01
C ARG A 300 2.49 -11.25 -19.87
N ARG A 301 2.89 -10.91 -18.65
CA ARG A 301 2.10 -11.07 -17.43
C ARG A 301 1.86 -9.71 -16.78
N ILE A 302 0.65 -9.50 -16.28
CA ILE A 302 0.25 -8.32 -15.50
C ILE A 302 -0.48 -8.80 -14.25
N GLY A 303 0.01 -8.44 -13.07
CA GLY A 303 -0.59 -8.86 -11.81
C GLY A 303 -0.14 -8.02 -10.62
N VAL A 304 -0.93 -8.01 -9.56
CA VAL A 304 -0.59 -7.37 -8.30
C VAL A 304 0.63 -8.06 -7.70
N LEU A 305 1.65 -7.25 -7.42
CA LEU A 305 2.90 -7.64 -6.80
C LEU A 305 2.77 -7.61 -5.27
N GLU A 306 2.16 -6.55 -4.75
CA GLU A 306 1.93 -6.30 -3.33
C GLU A 306 0.93 -5.15 -3.09
N GLN A 307 0.46 -5.03 -1.85
CA GLN A 307 -0.38 -3.92 -1.40
C GLN A 307 0.36 -3.01 -0.41
N SER A 308 -0.11 -1.77 -0.30
CA SER A 308 0.27 -0.81 0.73
C SER A 308 -0.95 -0.05 1.23
N TRP A 309 -1.42 -0.39 2.44
CA TRP A 309 -2.57 0.25 3.12
C TRP A 309 -2.15 1.25 4.20
N ARG A 310 -1.11 2.02 3.92
CA ARG A 310 -0.54 3.05 4.80
C ARG A 310 -0.11 4.25 3.99
N VAL A 311 0.10 5.40 4.61
CA VAL A 311 0.76 6.52 3.92
C VAL A 311 2.20 6.15 3.55
N GLY A 312 2.69 6.68 2.42
CA GLY A 312 4.01 6.27 1.90
C GLY A 312 4.51 7.10 0.73
N GLY A 313 5.32 6.45 -0.13
CA GLY A 313 6.04 7.09 -1.24
C GLY A 313 5.14 7.86 -2.21
N ALA A 314 3.94 7.35 -2.52
CA ALA A 314 3.00 8.01 -3.43
C ALA A 314 2.14 9.10 -2.74
N SER A 315 2.12 9.17 -1.41
CA SER A 315 1.15 10.01 -0.69
C SER A 315 1.33 11.51 -0.89
N GLY A 316 2.52 11.95 -1.28
CA GLY A 316 2.72 13.35 -1.65
C GLY A 316 1.92 13.77 -2.88
N ALA A 317 1.84 12.88 -3.87
CA ALA A 317 1.07 13.06 -5.09
C ALA A 317 -0.43 12.92 -4.83
N GLU A 318 -0.83 11.98 -3.97
CA GLU A 318 -2.23 11.81 -3.54
C GLU A 318 -2.79 13.11 -2.95
N ILE A 319 -2.06 13.74 -2.01
CA ILE A 319 -2.49 14.99 -1.38
C ILE A 319 -2.42 16.17 -2.34
N ALA A 320 -1.39 16.26 -3.19
CA ALA A 320 -1.34 17.28 -4.24
C ALA A 320 -2.53 17.19 -5.21
N ALA A 321 -3.00 15.98 -5.51
CA ALA A 321 -4.17 15.78 -6.35
C ALA A 321 -5.46 16.23 -5.65
N PHE A 322 -5.63 15.94 -4.35
CA PHE A 322 -6.76 16.44 -3.57
C PHE A 322 -6.81 17.97 -3.54
N GLU A 323 -5.66 18.63 -3.33
CA GLU A 323 -5.56 20.09 -3.34
C GLU A 323 -5.91 20.67 -4.71
N ALA A 324 -5.32 20.13 -5.79
CA ALA A 324 -5.61 20.59 -7.15
C ALA A 324 -7.10 20.41 -7.51
N LEU A 325 -7.69 19.26 -7.19
CA LEU A 325 -9.10 18.97 -7.43
C LEU A 325 -10.03 19.74 -6.46
N ARG A 326 -9.55 20.24 -5.32
CA ARG A 326 -10.33 21.17 -4.49
C ARG A 326 -10.38 22.56 -5.13
N ASP A 327 -9.22 23.02 -5.59
CA ASP A 327 -9.04 24.40 -6.07
C ASP A 327 -9.60 24.58 -7.49
N GLU A 328 -9.70 23.49 -8.26
CA GLU A 328 -10.31 23.46 -9.60
C GLU A 328 -11.45 22.43 -9.67
N PRO A 329 -12.68 22.81 -9.29
CA PRO A 329 -13.82 21.89 -9.22
C PRO A 329 -14.17 21.24 -10.57
N ASP A 330 -14.01 21.97 -11.67
CA ASP A 330 -14.37 21.52 -13.02
C ASP A 330 -13.28 20.66 -13.68
N THR A 331 -12.12 20.52 -13.05
CA THR A 331 -11.03 19.67 -13.55
C THR A 331 -11.41 18.20 -13.39
N HIS A 332 -11.44 17.50 -14.52
CA HIS A 332 -11.78 16.07 -14.62
C HIS A 332 -10.71 15.17 -14.00
N ALA A 333 -9.46 15.41 -14.39
CA ALA A 333 -8.31 14.63 -13.96
C ALA A 333 -7.10 15.53 -13.75
N VAL A 334 -6.20 15.12 -12.86
CA VAL A 334 -4.94 15.81 -12.59
C VAL A 334 -3.78 14.83 -12.65
N ARG A 335 -2.59 15.36 -12.96
CA ARG A 335 -1.35 14.60 -12.89
C ARG A 335 -0.49 15.13 -11.75
N CYS A 336 -0.06 14.25 -10.86
CA CYS A 336 0.75 14.64 -9.70
C CYS A 336 1.86 13.62 -9.48
N SER A 337 3.02 14.10 -9.09
CA SER A 337 4.20 13.27 -8.84
C SER A 337 4.67 13.43 -7.42
N THR A 338 5.09 12.32 -6.81
CA THR A 338 6.06 12.38 -5.71
C THR A 338 7.40 11.99 -6.31
N VAL A 339 8.47 12.69 -5.94
CA VAL A 339 9.81 12.46 -6.46
C VAL A 339 10.79 12.36 -5.30
N GLU A 340 11.64 11.34 -5.34
CA GLU A 340 12.77 11.14 -4.44
C GLU A 340 14.07 11.14 -5.24
N VAL A 341 15.01 11.99 -4.86
CA VAL A 341 16.32 12.11 -5.48
C VAL A 341 17.38 11.98 -4.39
N TYR A 342 18.35 11.08 -4.57
CA TYR A 342 19.47 10.89 -3.62
C TYR A 342 20.57 11.92 -3.87
N ALA A 343 20.17 13.19 -3.86
CA ALA A 343 21.01 14.36 -3.90
C ALA A 343 20.23 15.56 -3.36
N GLU A 344 20.93 16.56 -2.81
CA GLU A 344 20.31 17.81 -2.37
C GLU A 344 20.09 18.76 -3.55
N ILE A 345 18.97 18.58 -4.26
CA ILE A 345 18.56 19.45 -5.36
C ILE A 345 17.54 20.49 -4.91
N ASP A 346 17.46 21.60 -5.65
CA ASP A 346 16.31 22.50 -5.60
C ASP A 346 15.13 21.85 -6.33
N PRO A 347 13.97 21.66 -5.67
CA PRO A 347 12.77 21.19 -6.34
C PRO A 347 12.33 22.16 -7.45
N PRO A 348 11.62 21.68 -8.48
CA PRO A 348 11.07 22.55 -9.52
C PRO A 348 10.06 23.55 -8.93
N THR A 349 9.88 24.69 -9.60
CA THR A 349 8.90 25.71 -9.19
C THR A 349 7.50 25.08 -9.04
N GLY A 350 6.82 25.39 -7.93
CA GLY A 350 5.49 24.86 -7.63
C GLY A 350 5.51 23.48 -6.95
N ALA A 351 6.69 22.86 -6.79
CA ALA A 351 6.81 21.67 -5.96
C ALA A 351 6.68 22.01 -4.46
N THR A 352 5.99 21.13 -3.74
CA THR A 352 5.95 21.14 -2.28
C THR A 352 7.07 20.26 -1.75
N LEU A 353 7.99 20.85 -0.99
CA LEU A 353 9.11 20.14 -0.38
C LEU A 353 8.62 19.30 0.82
N TYR A 354 9.03 18.04 0.87
CA TYR A 354 8.80 17.13 1.99
C TYR A 354 10.07 16.95 2.84
N TYR A 355 11.21 16.87 2.17
CA TYR A 355 12.51 16.76 2.83
C TYR A 355 13.63 17.23 1.90
N ARG A 356 14.63 17.90 2.46
CA ARG A 356 15.93 18.14 1.82
C ARG A 356 16.99 18.15 2.90
N GLY A 357 18.03 17.35 2.74
CA GLY A 357 19.15 17.30 3.67
C GLY A 357 19.87 15.97 3.62
N VAL A 358 20.69 15.71 4.64
CA VAL A 358 21.43 14.46 4.80
C VAL A 358 20.73 13.57 5.82
N ASP A 359 20.23 12.44 5.34
CA ASP A 359 19.73 11.37 6.20
C ASP A 359 20.90 10.48 6.68
N PRO A 360 21.00 10.17 7.99
CA PRO A 360 22.10 9.37 8.50
C PRO A 360 22.23 7.95 7.90
N LYS A 361 21.15 7.39 7.36
CA LYS A 361 21.11 6.04 6.81
C LYS A 361 21.21 6.02 5.29
N VAL A 362 20.57 6.98 4.63
CA VAL A 362 20.47 7.00 3.16
C VAL A 362 21.22 8.16 2.50
N GLY A 363 21.92 9.00 3.25
CA GLY A 363 22.74 10.10 2.73
C GLY A 363 21.93 11.32 2.28
N ALA A 364 22.56 12.16 1.47
CA ALA A 364 21.94 13.37 0.90
C ALA A 364 20.72 13.00 0.05
N MET A 365 19.58 13.65 0.27
CA MET A 365 18.38 13.45 -0.54
C MET A 365 17.42 14.64 -0.51
N THR A 366 16.63 14.76 -1.58
CA THR A 366 15.48 15.66 -1.70
C THR A 366 14.24 14.83 -2.03
N LYS A 367 13.15 15.05 -1.29
CA LYS A 367 11.81 14.53 -1.56
C LYS A 367 10.83 15.67 -1.71
N TYR A 368 10.02 15.63 -2.77
CA TYR A 368 9.00 16.64 -3.03
C TYR A 368 7.79 16.03 -3.74
N ALA A 369 6.67 16.75 -3.72
CA ALA A 369 5.53 16.46 -4.57
C ALA A 369 5.20 17.65 -5.47
N VAL A 370 4.74 17.39 -6.69
CA VAL A 370 4.45 18.44 -7.67
C VAL A 370 3.27 18.07 -8.53
N ARG A 371 2.44 19.04 -8.88
CA ARG A 371 1.44 18.87 -9.94
C ARG A 371 2.13 19.03 -11.29
N LEU A 372 1.97 18.06 -12.16
CA LEU A 372 2.48 18.12 -13.53
C LEU A 372 1.57 19.02 -14.38
N ALA A 373 2.19 19.68 -15.37
CA ALA A 373 1.50 20.55 -16.32
C ALA A 373 0.51 19.79 -17.21
#